data_AF-A0A2E9D561-F1
#
_entry.id   AF-A0A2E9D561-F1
#
_cell.length_a   1.000
_cell.length_b   1.000
_cell.length_c   1.000
_cell.angle_alpha   90.00
_cell.angle_beta   90.00
_cell.angle_gamma   90.00
#
_symmetry.space_group_name_H-M   'P 1'
#
loop_
_entity.id
_entity.type
_entity.pdbx_description
1 polymer ?
#
loop_
_entity_poly.entity_id
_entity_poly.type
_entity_poly.pdbx_seq_one_letter_code
_entity_poly.pdbx_strand_id
1 'polypeptide(L)'
;MKDTLYEIDSRLEFLLAQVCGEHGELNEETEVALDDLVLAKQQKALNVARYLIGEEAEAEMVKSQIARLTERMKRHQSRAEWLKAYLYKHLNFHQETYSDGAVHIGWRRSERVIITDDKSVPEEFIKETVTTSIDKQALRKALKGGKSIDGATLQSYQNIQVK
;
A
#
# COMPACT_ATOMS: atom_id res chain seq x y z
N MET A 1 4.67 26.76 -19.88
CA MET A 1 3.45 26.17 -20.45
C MET A 1 2.54 25.79 -19.29
N LYS A 2 1.46 26.56 -19.09
CA LYS A 2 0.54 26.41 -17.94
C LYS A 2 -0.50 25.30 -18.15
N ASP A 3 -0.68 24.90 -19.40
CA ASP A 3 -1.72 23.97 -19.81
C ASP A 3 -1.50 22.56 -19.24
N THR A 4 -2.61 21.93 -18.86
CA THR A 4 -2.71 20.54 -18.44
C THR A 4 -2.68 19.61 -19.65
N LEU A 5 -2.34 18.33 -19.45
CA LEU A 5 -2.42 17.32 -20.51
C LEU A 5 -3.84 17.25 -21.11
N TYR A 6 -4.86 17.44 -20.27
CA TYR A 6 -6.26 17.47 -20.68
C TYR A 6 -6.58 18.65 -21.61
N GLU A 7 -6.10 19.86 -21.26
CA GLU A 7 -6.31 21.05 -22.09
C GLU A 7 -5.56 20.96 -23.42
N ILE A 8 -4.34 20.39 -23.41
CA ILE A 8 -3.58 20.13 -24.64
C ILE A 8 -4.32 19.10 -25.52
N ASP A 9 -4.84 18.02 -24.95
CA ASP A 9 -5.60 17.00 -25.68
C ASP A 9 -6.89 17.55 -26.26
N SER A 10 -7.64 18.33 -25.47
CA SER A 10 -8.88 18.97 -25.93
C SER A 10 -8.62 19.92 -27.11
N ARG A 11 -7.49 20.63 -27.09
CA ARG A 11 -7.10 21.53 -28.17
C ARG A 11 -6.63 20.78 -29.42
N LEU A 12 -5.90 19.67 -29.25
CA LEU A 12 -5.53 18.77 -30.35
C LEU A 12 -6.78 18.19 -31.02
N GLU A 13 -7.73 17.68 -30.23
CA GLU A 13 -9.00 17.14 -30.75
C GLU A 13 -9.81 18.20 -31.52
N PHE A 14 -9.87 19.42 -31.00
CA PHE A 14 -10.54 20.53 -31.66
C PHE A 14 -9.92 20.86 -33.02
N LEU A 15 -8.59 20.98 -33.09
CA LEU A 15 -7.90 21.29 -34.34
C LEU A 15 -8.02 20.15 -35.37
N LEU A 16 -7.90 18.90 -34.92
CA LEU A 16 -8.12 17.73 -35.79
C LEU A 16 -9.55 17.71 -36.36
N ALA A 17 -10.55 18.06 -35.55
CA ALA A 17 -11.94 18.12 -36.00
C ALA A 17 -12.17 19.24 -37.05
N GLN A 18 -11.53 20.40 -36.89
CA GLN A 18 -11.61 21.49 -37.90
C GLN A 18 -10.99 21.07 -39.24
N VAL A 19 -9.80 20.47 -39.21
CA VAL A 19 -9.10 19.97 -40.40
C VAL A 19 -9.91 18.88 -41.13
N CYS A 20 -10.62 18.03 -40.39
CA CYS A 20 -11.49 17.01 -40.99
C CYS A 20 -12.80 17.58 -41.58
N GLY A 21 -13.25 18.76 -41.15
CA GLY A 21 -14.51 19.38 -41.59
C GLY A 21 -14.37 20.30 -42.81
N GLU A 22 -13.26 21.02 -42.94
CA GLU A 22 -12.96 21.94 -44.05
C GLU A 22 -12.12 21.22 -45.12
N HIS A 23 -12.75 20.45 -46.02
CA HIS A 23 -12.18 19.88 -47.26
C HIS A 23 -10.66 19.57 -47.28
N GLY A 24 -10.11 18.93 -46.25
CA GLY A 24 -8.82 18.22 -46.28
C GLY A 24 -7.56 19.03 -46.61
N GLU A 25 -7.61 20.37 -46.67
CA GLU A 25 -6.43 21.20 -46.89
C GLU A 25 -5.94 21.76 -45.54
N LEU A 26 -4.80 21.23 -45.09
CA LEU A 26 -4.04 21.81 -43.99
C LEU A 26 -3.48 23.16 -44.48
N ASN A 27 -3.99 24.25 -43.93
CA ASN A 27 -3.31 25.53 -44.05
C ASN A 27 -2.00 25.45 -43.26
N GLU A 28 -0.92 26.05 -43.77
CA GLU A 28 0.42 26.01 -43.15
C GLU A 28 0.39 26.43 -41.67
N GLU A 29 -0.48 27.38 -41.31
CA GLU A 29 -0.69 27.82 -39.91
C GLU A 29 -1.27 26.72 -39.01
N THR A 30 -2.17 25.88 -39.54
CA THR A 30 -2.80 24.79 -38.78
C THR A 30 -1.87 23.60 -38.57
N GLU A 31 -0.99 23.32 -39.54
CA GLU A 31 0.03 22.27 -39.45
C GLU A 31 1.07 22.62 -38.37
N VAL A 32 1.58 23.86 -38.38
CA VAL A 32 2.51 24.35 -37.35
C VAL A 32 1.87 24.30 -35.96
N ALA A 33 0.61 24.72 -35.83
CA ALA A 33 -0.09 24.69 -34.54
C ALA A 33 -0.31 23.27 -34.02
N LEU A 34 -0.53 22.29 -34.90
CA LEU A 34 -0.67 20.89 -34.54
C LEU A 34 0.66 20.33 -34.03
N ASP A 35 1.76 20.57 -34.75
CA ASP A 35 3.10 20.14 -34.38
C ASP A 35 3.53 20.73 -33.03
N ASP A 36 3.28 22.01 -32.80
CA ASP A 36 3.56 22.69 -31.54
C ASP A 36 2.81 22.04 -30.36
N LEU A 37 1.55 21.67 -30.56
CA LEU A 37 0.73 21.01 -29.53
C LEU A 37 1.15 19.57 -29.29
N VAL A 38 1.55 18.84 -30.32
CA VAL A 38 2.11 17.49 -30.17
C VAL A 38 3.42 17.55 -29.38
N LEU A 39 4.31 18.49 -29.70
CA LEU A 39 5.56 18.71 -28.97
C LEU A 39 5.29 19.12 -27.52
N ALA A 40 4.34 20.04 -27.31
CA ALA A 40 3.87 20.44 -25.99
C ALA A 40 3.38 19.26 -25.15
N LYS A 41 2.55 18.39 -25.74
CA LYS A 41 2.02 17.17 -25.10
C LYS A 41 3.16 16.23 -24.70
N GLN A 42 4.08 15.96 -25.62
CA GLN A 42 5.23 15.10 -25.36
C GLN A 42 6.09 15.64 -24.22
N GLN A 43 6.47 16.93 -24.28
CA GLN A 43 7.28 17.54 -23.24
C GLN A 43 6.58 17.54 -21.87
N LYS A 44 5.27 17.81 -21.85
CA LYS A 44 4.47 17.75 -20.62
C LYS A 44 4.42 16.34 -20.06
N ALA A 45 4.16 15.33 -20.88
CA ALA A 45 4.13 13.93 -20.46
C ALA A 45 5.47 13.47 -19.88
N LEU A 46 6.59 13.81 -20.53
CA LEU A 46 7.94 13.50 -20.04
C LEU A 46 8.24 14.19 -18.70
N ASN A 47 7.81 15.45 -18.55
CA ASN A 47 8.00 16.18 -17.29
C ASN A 47 7.17 15.58 -16.15
N VAL A 48 5.91 15.17 -16.41
CA VAL A 48 5.09 14.47 -15.43
C VAL A 48 5.70 13.11 -15.07
N ALA A 49 6.20 12.36 -16.07
CA ALA A 49 6.87 11.08 -15.83
C ALA A 49 8.12 11.24 -14.94
N ARG A 50 8.95 12.26 -15.19
CA ARG A 50 10.10 12.59 -14.33
C ARG A 50 9.68 12.90 -12.89
N TYR A 51 8.60 13.67 -12.74
CA TYR A 51 8.06 13.99 -11.43
C TYR A 51 7.54 12.74 -10.70
N LEU A 52 6.84 11.86 -11.42
CA LEU A 52 6.36 10.58 -10.90
C LEU A 52 7.50 9.70 -10.37
N ILE A 53 8.62 9.60 -11.11
CA ILE A 53 9.80 8.84 -10.65
C ILE A 53 10.32 9.41 -9.32
N GLY A 54 10.32 10.75 -9.18
CA GLY A 54 10.70 11.41 -7.93
C GLY A 54 9.77 11.04 -6.76
N GLU A 55 8.46 11.06 -6.99
CA GLU A 55 7.45 10.66 -6.00
C GLU A 55 7.59 9.17 -5.60
N GLU A 56 7.82 8.28 -6.57
CA GLU A 56 8.05 6.85 -6.31
C GLU A 56 9.33 6.62 -5.50
N ALA A 57 10.40 7.36 -5.81
CA ALA A 57 11.65 7.29 -5.06
C ALA A 57 11.49 7.77 -3.62
N GLU A 58 10.79 8.89 -3.41
CA GLU A 58 10.49 9.41 -2.07
C GLU A 58 9.64 8.43 -1.26
N ALA A 59 8.61 7.83 -1.90
CA ALA A 59 7.76 6.84 -1.25
C ALA A 59 8.56 5.60 -0.77
N GLU A 60 9.48 5.08 -1.59
CA GLU A 60 10.33 3.95 -1.19
C GLU A 60 11.35 4.36 -0.10
N MET A 61 11.90 5.57 -0.17
CA MET A 61 12.74 6.12 0.90
C MET A 61 11.99 6.18 2.23
N VAL A 62 10.79 6.76 2.26
CA VAL A 62 9.96 6.86 3.47
C VAL A 62 9.63 5.48 4.03
N LYS A 63 9.23 4.53 3.17
CA LYS A 63 8.95 3.15 3.56
C LYS A 63 10.15 2.46 4.19
N SER A 64 11.36 2.68 3.66
CA SER A 64 12.60 2.15 4.25
C SER A 64 12.85 2.72 5.66
N GLN A 65 12.58 4.02 5.88
CA GLN A 65 12.70 4.65 7.18
C GLN A 65 11.65 4.12 8.17
N ILE A 66 10.41 3.93 7.73
CA ILE A 66 9.34 3.32 8.55
C ILE A 66 9.75 1.92 8.99
N ALA A 67 10.30 1.10 8.10
CA ALA A 67 10.78 -0.24 8.45
C ALA A 67 11.87 -0.18 9.54
N ARG A 68 12.85 0.70 9.40
CA ARG A 68 13.93 0.91 10.38
C ARG A 68 13.40 1.39 11.73
N LEU A 69 12.47 2.34 11.73
CA LEU A 69 11.85 2.87 12.95
C LEU A 69 10.98 1.83 13.64
N THR A 70 10.24 1.03 12.88
CA THR A 70 9.44 -0.08 13.39
C THR A 70 10.31 -1.14 14.05
N GLU A 71 11.45 -1.48 13.44
CA GLU A 71 12.40 -2.41 14.04
C GLU A 71 12.99 -1.85 15.34
N ARG A 72 13.37 -0.56 15.36
CA ARG A 72 13.84 0.12 16.57
C ARG A 72 12.79 0.12 17.68
N MET A 73 11.53 0.41 17.36
CA MET A 73 10.41 0.35 18.28
C MET A 73 10.28 -1.06 18.87
N LYS A 74 10.27 -2.11 18.02
CA LYS A 74 10.19 -3.50 18.47
C LYS A 74 11.33 -3.88 19.40
N ARG A 75 12.58 -3.47 19.11
CA ARG A 75 13.72 -3.71 20.01
C ARG A 75 13.51 -3.08 21.39
N HIS A 76 13.01 -1.85 21.46
CA HIS A 76 12.72 -1.19 22.74
C HIS A 76 11.54 -1.85 23.48
N GLN A 77 10.49 -2.29 22.75
CA GLN A 77 9.38 -3.05 23.34
C GLN A 77 9.85 -4.37 23.94
N SER A 78 10.61 -5.17 23.19
CA SER A 78 11.18 -6.42 23.69
C SER A 78 12.11 -6.19 24.87
N ARG A 79 12.91 -5.12 24.86
CA ARG A 79 13.76 -4.75 26.00
C ARG A 79 12.95 -4.37 27.22
N ALA A 80 11.87 -3.62 27.05
CA ALA A 80 10.97 -3.25 28.14
C ALA A 80 10.28 -4.48 28.75
N GLU A 81 9.79 -5.41 27.93
CA GLU A 81 9.21 -6.68 28.41
C GLU A 81 10.24 -7.54 29.15
N TRP A 82 11.46 -7.63 28.62
CA TRP A 82 12.55 -8.30 29.34
C TRP A 82 12.84 -7.65 30.69
N LEU A 83 12.85 -6.31 30.77
CA LEU A 83 13.07 -5.59 32.04
C LEU A 83 11.94 -5.84 33.04
N LYS A 84 10.68 -5.88 32.58
CA LYS A 84 9.54 -6.26 33.44
C LYS A 84 9.70 -7.69 33.97
N ALA A 85 10.05 -8.64 33.10
CA ALA A 85 10.27 -10.03 33.50
C ALA A 85 11.46 -10.17 34.46
N TYR A 86 12.52 -9.41 34.24
CA TYR A 86 13.68 -9.32 35.14
C TYR A 86 13.25 -8.83 36.53
N LEU A 87 12.53 -7.70 36.60
CA LEU A 87 11.99 -7.19 37.87
C LEU A 87 11.08 -8.22 38.55
N TYR A 88 10.18 -8.86 37.80
CA TYR A 88 9.31 -9.90 38.34
C TYR A 88 10.07 -11.10 38.93
N LYS A 89 11.18 -11.50 38.29
CA LYS A 89 12.01 -12.63 38.74
C LYS A 89 12.80 -12.31 40.01
N HIS A 90 13.22 -11.06 40.18
CA HIS A 90 14.15 -10.65 41.23
C HIS A 90 13.51 -9.91 42.40
N LEU A 91 12.31 -9.35 42.23
CA LEU A 91 11.57 -8.70 43.30
C LEU A 91 10.64 -9.70 43.99
N ASN A 92 10.64 -9.69 45.32
CA ASN A 92 9.74 -10.54 46.11
C ASN A 92 8.32 -9.94 46.13
N PHE A 93 7.33 -10.73 45.70
CA PHE A 93 5.91 -10.35 45.72
C PHE A 93 5.38 -10.02 47.13
N HIS A 94 6.07 -10.49 48.17
CA HIS A 94 5.70 -10.31 49.58
C HIS A 94 6.26 -9.04 50.23
N GLN A 95 7.09 -8.25 49.51
CA GLN A 95 7.58 -6.97 50.02
C GLN A 95 6.69 -5.81 49.60
N GLU A 96 6.68 -4.77 50.44
CA GLU A 96 6.02 -3.50 50.17
C GLU A 96 6.50 -2.92 48.83
N THR A 97 5.60 -2.19 48.17
CA THR A 97 5.84 -1.50 46.91
C THR A 97 7.16 -0.73 46.90
N TYR A 98 7.95 -0.83 45.83
CA TYR A 98 9.15 -0.01 45.68
C TYR A 98 8.74 1.33 45.06
N SER A 99 8.99 2.45 45.75
CA SER A 99 8.62 3.76 45.24
C SER A 99 9.63 4.83 45.64
N ASP A 100 9.88 5.76 44.73
CA ASP A 100 10.57 7.03 45.01
C ASP A 100 9.82 8.19 44.32
N GLY A 101 10.45 9.37 44.23
CA GLY A 101 9.86 10.54 43.56
C GLY A 101 9.72 10.43 42.04
N ALA A 102 10.28 9.39 41.41
CA ALA A 102 10.31 9.20 39.96
C ALA A 102 9.54 7.96 39.50
N VAL A 103 9.52 6.86 40.28
CA VAL A 103 8.97 5.56 39.87
C VAL A 103 8.21 4.90 41.03
N HIS A 104 7.13 4.21 40.69
CA HIS A 104 6.38 3.35 41.61
C HIS A 104 6.23 1.93 41.02
N ILE A 105 6.56 0.91 41.79
CA ILE A 105 6.47 -0.51 41.43
C ILE A 105 5.46 -1.17 42.39
N GLY A 106 4.34 -1.61 41.82
CA GLY A 106 3.31 -2.36 42.52
C GLY A 106 2.89 -3.60 41.72
N TRP A 107 2.28 -4.54 42.42
CA TRP A 107 1.76 -5.78 41.83
C TRP A 107 0.26 -5.68 41.64
N ARG A 108 -0.20 -6.04 40.44
CA ARG A 108 -1.62 -6.23 40.15
C ARG A 108 -1.93 -7.71 40.07
N ARG A 109 -3.10 -8.12 40.55
CA ARG A 109 -3.63 -9.45 40.25
C ARG A 109 -3.99 -9.51 38.77
N SER A 110 -3.57 -10.58 38.11
CA SER A 110 -4.02 -10.91 36.76
C SER A 110 -4.36 -12.39 36.73
N GLU A 111 -5.56 -12.72 36.27
CA GLU A 111 -6.01 -14.09 36.07
C GLU A 111 -5.90 -14.43 34.59
N ARG A 112 -5.36 -15.61 34.31
CA ARG A 112 -5.23 -16.16 32.96
C ARG A 112 -5.84 -17.56 32.98
N VAL A 113 -6.75 -17.84 32.05
CA VAL A 113 -7.18 -19.20 31.78
C VAL A 113 -6.04 -19.93 31.07
N ILE A 114 -5.54 -21.00 31.68
CA ILE A 114 -4.54 -21.89 31.10
C ILE A 114 -5.31 -23.12 30.62
N ILE A 115 -5.39 -23.32 29.31
CA ILE A 115 -5.96 -24.53 28.73
C ILE A 115 -4.84 -25.57 28.70
N THR A 116 -5.01 -26.65 29.46
CA THR A 116 -4.03 -27.74 29.55
C THR A 116 -4.29 -28.85 28.52
N ASP A 117 -5.54 -28.98 28.07
CA ASP A 117 -5.95 -29.90 26.99
C ASP A 117 -7.16 -29.35 26.23
N ASP A 118 -6.94 -28.91 24.99
CA ASP A 118 -7.96 -28.32 24.12
C ASP A 118 -9.14 -29.28 23.84
N LYS A 119 -8.94 -30.60 23.93
CA LYS A 119 -10.00 -31.60 23.68
C LYS A 119 -10.92 -31.83 24.88
N SER A 120 -10.49 -31.38 26.06
CA SER A 120 -11.27 -31.46 27.30
C SER A 120 -12.12 -30.22 27.56
N VAL A 121 -11.91 -29.15 26.77
CA VAL A 121 -12.68 -27.91 26.86
C VAL A 121 -14.09 -28.18 26.30
N PRO A 122 -15.17 -27.89 27.06
CA PRO A 122 -16.52 -28.04 26.56
C PRO A 122 -16.75 -27.24 25.26
N GLU A 123 -17.52 -27.81 24.33
CA GLU A 123 -17.86 -27.19 23.04
C GLU A 123 -18.46 -25.77 23.19
N GLU A 124 -19.08 -25.46 24.32
CA GLU A 124 -19.61 -24.12 24.66
C GLU A 124 -18.54 -23.01 24.64
N PHE A 125 -17.25 -23.35 24.78
CA PHE A 125 -16.13 -22.40 24.76
C PHE A 125 -15.27 -22.51 23.49
N ILE A 126 -15.60 -23.42 22.57
CA ILE A 126 -14.87 -23.64 21.32
C ILE A 126 -15.53 -22.81 20.22
N LYS A 127 -14.79 -21.85 19.64
CA LYS A 127 -15.20 -21.14 18.42
C LYS A 127 -14.49 -21.73 17.20
N GLU A 128 -15.19 -22.52 16.42
CA GLU A 128 -14.72 -22.94 15.11
C GLU A 128 -14.71 -21.76 14.14
N THR A 129 -13.53 -21.40 13.65
CA THR A 129 -13.37 -20.37 12.61
C THR A 129 -13.04 -21.06 11.29
N VAL A 130 -14.06 -21.47 10.54
CA VAL A 130 -13.90 -21.99 9.18
C VAL A 130 -13.66 -20.82 8.23
N THR A 131 -12.41 -20.58 7.87
CA THR A 131 -12.07 -19.50 6.92
C THR A 131 -11.96 -20.07 5.51
N THR A 132 -13.04 -20.01 4.73
CA THR A 132 -13.01 -20.39 3.32
C THR A 132 -12.48 -19.20 2.51
N SER A 133 -11.19 -19.23 2.16
CA SER A 133 -10.55 -18.21 1.33
C SER A 133 -10.37 -18.72 -0.10
N ILE A 134 -10.75 -17.91 -1.09
CA ILE A 134 -10.52 -18.20 -2.50
C ILE A 134 -9.06 -17.93 -2.83
N ASP A 135 -8.33 -18.96 -3.26
CA ASP A 135 -6.97 -18.80 -3.78
C ASP A 135 -7.01 -18.18 -5.20
N LYS A 136 -6.96 -16.85 -5.22
CA LYS A 136 -6.92 -16.06 -6.46
C LYS A 136 -5.65 -16.33 -7.30
N GLN A 137 -4.56 -16.83 -6.72
CA GLN A 137 -3.35 -17.16 -7.48
C GLN A 137 -3.53 -18.45 -8.26
N ALA A 138 -4.07 -19.49 -7.61
CA ALA A 138 -4.42 -20.75 -8.28
C ALA A 138 -5.48 -20.51 -9.36
N LEU A 139 -6.51 -19.71 -9.06
CA LEU A 139 -7.55 -19.30 -10.00
C LEU A 139 -6.97 -18.61 -11.24
N ARG A 140 -6.06 -17.64 -11.05
CA ARG A 140 -5.40 -16.92 -12.16
C ARG A 140 -4.54 -17.85 -13.01
N LYS A 141 -3.83 -18.82 -12.40
CA LYS A 141 -3.04 -19.82 -13.14
C LYS A 141 -3.95 -20.72 -13.98
N ALA A 142 -5.06 -21.19 -13.42
CA ALA A 142 -6.01 -22.05 -14.12
C ALA A 142 -6.70 -21.33 -15.30
N LEU A 143 -7.14 -20.08 -15.11
CA LEU A 143 -7.73 -19.26 -16.18
C LEU A 143 -6.73 -18.96 -17.31
N LYS A 144 -5.46 -18.66 -16.97
CA LYS A 144 -4.39 -18.49 -17.99
C LYS A 144 -4.06 -19.78 -18.73
N GLY A 145 -4.24 -20.93 -18.09
CA GLY A 145 -4.04 -22.26 -18.68
C GLY A 145 -5.21 -22.75 -19.55
N GLY A 146 -6.23 -21.91 -19.81
CA GLY A 146 -7.36 -22.24 -20.67
C GLY A 146 -8.51 -22.99 -19.99
N LYS A 147 -8.48 -23.14 -18.65
CA LYS A 147 -9.65 -23.67 -17.92
C LYS A 147 -10.69 -22.57 -17.74
N SER A 148 -11.92 -22.81 -18.19
CA SER A 148 -13.06 -21.98 -17.82
C SER A 148 -13.50 -22.32 -16.39
N ILE A 149 -13.62 -21.31 -15.53
CA ILE A 149 -14.09 -21.46 -14.15
C ILE A 149 -15.31 -20.55 -13.99
N ASP A 150 -16.47 -21.14 -13.73
CA ASP A 150 -17.68 -20.36 -13.46
C ASP A 150 -17.47 -19.45 -12.24
N GLY A 151 -17.77 -18.16 -12.43
CA GLY A 151 -17.57 -17.12 -11.42
C GLY A 151 -16.20 -16.42 -11.45
N ALA A 152 -15.32 -16.72 -12.42
CA ALA A 152 -14.02 -16.07 -12.53
C ALA A 152 -13.65 -15.70 -13.98
N THR A 153 -13.42 -14.41 -14.23
CA THR A 153 -13.01 -13.89 -15.54
C THR A 153 -11.67 -13.18 -15.47
N LEU A 154 -10.81 -13.40 -16.46
CA LEU A 154 -9.54 -12.70 -16.60
C LEU A 154 -9.73 -11.43 -17.43
N GLN A 155 -9.56 -10.26 -16.82
CA GLN A 155 -9.57 -8.96 -17.53
C GLN A 155 -8.14 -8.44 -17.67
N SER A 156 -7.83 -7.90 -18.86
CA SER A 156 -6.55 -7.25 -19.16
C SER A 156 -6.69 -5.74 -19.04
N TYR A 157 -5.73 -5.12 -18.37
CA TYR A 157 -5.63 -3.67 -18.22
C TYR A 157 -4.27 -3.20 -18.74
N GLN A 158 -4.25 -2.10 -19.50
CA GLN A 158 -3.02 -1.41 -19.83
C GLN A 158 -2.69 -0.45 -18.69
N ASN A 159 -1.66 -0.77 -17.92
CA ASN A 159 -1.17 0.10 -16.85
C ASN A 159 -0.01 0.93 -17.38
N ILE A 160 0.02 2.22 -17.02
CA ILE A 160 1.15 3.10 -17.34
C ILE A 160 2.39 2.56 -16.64
N GLN A 161 3.49 2.43 -17.39
CA GLN A 161 4.80 2.08 -16.85
C GLN A 161 5.77 3.22 -17.15
N VAL A 162 6.31 3.82 -16.09
CA VAL A 162 7.39 4.81 -16.18
C VAL A 162 8.68 4.15 -15.71
N LYS A 163 9.78 4.34 -16.44
CA LYS A 163 11.11 3.79 -16.14
C LYS A 163 12.16 4.89 -16.19
#